data_AF-A0A7Y6ZV35-F1
#
_entry.id   AF-A0A7Y6ZV35-F1
#
_cell.length_a   1.000
_cell.length_b   1.000
_cell.length_c   1.000
_cell.angle_alpha   90.00
_cell.angle_beta   90.00
_cell.angle_gamma   90.00
#
_symmetry.space_group_name_H-M   'P 1'
#
loop_
_entity.id
_entity.type
_entity.pdbx_description
1 polymer ?
#
loop_
_entity_poly.entity_id
_entity_poly.type
_entity_poly.pdbx_seq_one_letter_code
_entity_poly.pdbx_strand_id
1 'polypeptide(L)'
;MTNQSTPVKAHRIKHLLSIPYCGAEKLKSIFAANLVPSNKPVSETYSLGTCRLSAAHFECDNEQDMKDYGIMLGLPEIRLQLAYRDYQKSNQPDLSFREFYHKENQQNVYANLLAPLDIEQLGFVGLLEKMIPSMFLAEDWTGLKANRQNYDVLLGQNKVAPLSPEDRDEIRRLNSDDYDIYQKVETRQAAQWQALLARKKIHLENGKKVIIHVGPPKTGTSAIQYWLAKNHKALLNQGVFYPGHQLDDNKISSGNFQRLIHHDAANKQSYLDEARARELVDEFTQSKAHTLLLSSEHFFYHMPALFMYFPMATFVFYVRHPFSTLESSYHQQVKRHGRTSAFNLPKTAKFQQLEIIGRLAKTFSVNVCFRYYDEQLFNGGTLVNDFRDVISVDADLVDERKRVNSKYALDALGFMRWCNGFASADVLAELDRWLQAYSEDKEPRSLITPEQRVALTSVMRAHAQKMHQLLPGLNIESLYQMLENYTNNSASYDASVGCDFTGLVKALKKQNILLAKRIYCQAQDNKESMPSSAAQQFTFSTGDEMRCTVQSYICKLQYQIKRLFS
;
A
#
# COMPACT_ATOMS: atom_id res chain seq x y z
N MET A 1 1.59 46.39 32.46
CA MET A 1 1.43 45.62 31.20
C MET A 1 2.10 44.28 31.41
N THR A 2 1.32 43.30 31.84
CA THR A 2 1.76 41.94 32.16
C THR A 2 1.80 41.11 30.88
N ASN A 3 3.00 40.68 30.50
CA ASN A 3 3.22 39.66 29.48
C ASN A 3 2.60 38.35 29.97
N GLN A 4 1.49 37.93 29.37
CA GLN A 4 0.98 36.57 29.51
C GLN A 4 1.87 35.66 28.67
N SER A 5 2.83 35.00 29.31
CA SER A 5 3.49 33.82 28.76
C SER A 5 2.46 32.69 28.65
N THR A 6 2.12 32.28 27.44
CA THR A 6 1.42 31.02 27.19
C THR A 6 2.21 29.89 27.87
N PRO A 7 1.57 28.99 28.65
CA PRO A 7 2.30 27.92 29.31
C PRO A 7 2.81 26.94 28.25
N VAL A 8 4.12 26.69 28.25
CA VAL A 8 4.72 25.54 27.55
C VAL A 8 4.12 24.28 28.19
N LYS A 9 3.28 23.54 27.46
CA LYS A 9 2.71 22.27 27.94
C LYS A 9 3.87 21.31 28.27
N ALA A 10 3.99 20.94 29.54
CA ALA A 10 4.96 19.94 30.00
C ALA A 10 4.79 18.63 29.20
N HIS A 11 5.89 18.10 28.70
CA HIS A 11 5.94 16.86 27.93
C HIS A 11 5.53 15.66 28.82
N ARG A 12 4.46 14.95 28.46
CA ARG A 12 4.09 13.66 29.10
C ARG A 12 4.44 12.51 28.16
N ILE A 13 5.33 11.64 28.63
CA ILE A 13 5.73 10.43 27.90
C ILE A 13 4.62 9.39 28.06
N LYS A 14 4.24 8.74 26.96
CA LYS A 14 3.28 7.62 26.98
C LYS A 14 4.04 6.29 27.01
N HIS A 15 3.68 5.40 27.92
CA HIS A 15 4.37 4.14 28.18
C HIS A 15 3.51 2.95 27.75
N LEU A 16 3.91 2.25 26.68
CA LEU A 16 3.24 1.01 26.29
C LEU A 16 3.94 -0.17 26.96
N LEU A 17 3.27 -0.81 27.92
CA LEU A 17 3.82 -1.97 28.59
C LEU A 17 3.95 -3.13 27.61
N SER A 18 5.15 -3.67 27.46
CA SER A 18 5.42 -4.75 26.51
C SER A 18 5.32 -6.10 27.22
N ILE A 19 4.23 -6.79 26.94
CA ILE A 19 3.94 -8.12 27.44
C ILE A 19 4.30 -9.16 26.36
N PRO A 20 4.78 -10.37 26.69
CA PRO A 20 5.14 -11.36 25.68
C PRO A 20 4.00 -11.64 24.68
N TYR A 21 4.31 -11.65 23.38
CA TYR A 21 3.40 -12.00 22.29
C TYR A 21 2.10 -11.17 22.17
N CYS A 22 2.06 -9.97 22.76
CA CYS A 22 0.86 -9.13 22.78
C CYS A 22 0.66 -8.22 21.56
N GLY A 23 1.63 -8.15 20.64
CA GLY A 23 1.58 -7.28 19.47
C GLY A 23 2.09 -5.84 19.67
N ALA A 24 2.58 -5.47 20.85
CA ALA A 24 3.15 -4.14 21.11
C ALA A 24 4.27 -3.76 20.13
N GLU A 25 5.20 -4.67 19.82
CA GLU A 25 6.26 -4.44 18.83
C GLU A 25 5.71 -4.21 17.42
N LYS A 26 4.63 -4.93 17.06
CA LYS A 26 3.95 -4.74 15.78
C LYS A 26 3.33 -3.34 15.72
N LEU A 27 2.65 -2.91 16.77
CA LEU A 27 2.09 -1.56 16.88
C LEU A 27 3.19 -0.49 16.79
N LYS A 28 4.31 -0.68 17.49
CA LYS A 28 5.48 0.21 17.43
C LYS A 28 6.04 0.32 16.02
N SER A 29 6.14 -0.80 15.29
CA SER A 29 6.63 -0.80 13.90
C SER A 29 5.76 0.03 12.95
N ILE A 30 4.45 0.14 13.21
CA ILE A 30 3.51 0.96 12.43
C ILE A 30 3.81 2.45 12.63
N PHE A 31 4.22 2.85 13.84
CA PHE A 31 4.57 4.24 14.16
C PHE A 31 6.05 4.58 13.98
N ALA A 32 6.91 3.60 13.66
CA ALA A 32 8.36 3.77 13.69
C ALA A 32 8.88 4.92 12.79
N ALA A 33 8.21 5.22 11.67
CA ALA A 33 8.58 6.34 10.79
C ALA A 33 8.29 7.73 11.40
N ASN A 34 7.52 7.79 12.50
CA ASN A 34 7.19 9.01 13.23
C ASN A 34 7.99 9.15 14.54
N LEU A 35 8.81 8.15 14.88
CA LEU A 35 9.68 8.20 16.06
C LEU A 35 11.01 8.87 15.67
N VAL A 36 11.35 9.99 16.30
CA VAL A 36 12.65 10.65 16.10
C VAL A 36 13.75 9.77 16.74
N PRO A 37 14.89 9.53 16.07
CA PRO A 37 16.01 8.81 16.66
C PRO A 37 16.58 9.55 17.88
N SER A 38 16.95 8.79 18.91
CA SER A 38 17.32 9.21 20.27
C SER A 38 18.52 10.17 20.42
N ASN A 39 19.12 10.66 19.34
CA ASN A 39 20.35 11.45 19.35
C ASN A 39 20.17 12.91 18.89
N LYS A 40 18.96 13.50 19.01
CA LYS A 40 18.75 14.94 18.79
C LYS A 40 18.25 15.63 20.07
N PRO A 41 18.63 16.90 20.32
CA PRO A 41 18.18 17.65 21.48
C PRO A 41 16.66 17.75 21.51
N VAL A 42 16.10 17.56 22.69
CA VAL A 42 14.67 17.42 22.97
C VAL A 42 13.93 18.73 22.70
N SER A 43 13.32 18.82 21.52
CA SER A 43 12.13 19.62 21.30
C SER A 43 11.17 18.78 20.48
N GLU A 44 10.10 18.31 21.13
CA GLU A 44 8.95 17.60 20.55
C GLU A 44 9.20 16.14 20.12
N THR A 45 9.05 15.21 21.07
CA THR A 45 9.11 13.76 20.78
C THR A 45 8.12 12.95 21.61
N TYR A 46 7.19 12.26 20.93
CA TYR A 46 6.41 11.16 21.49
C TYR A 46 7.19 9.86 21.29
N SER A 47 7.52 9.14 22.36
CA SER A 47 8.14 7.82 22.28
C SER A 47 7.18 6.75 22.80
N LEU A 48 6.90 5.71 22.01
CA LEU A 48 6.26 4.49 22.50
C LEU A 48 7.35 3.62 23.15
N GLY A 49 7.63 3.87 24.43
CA GLY A 49 8.59 3.10 25.22
C GLY A 49 7.99 1.76 25.64
N THR A 50 8.74 0.67 25.46
CA THR A 50 8.38 -0.67 25.96
C THR A 50 9.11 -0.93 27.27
N CYS A 51 8.41 -0.84 28.40
CA CYS A 51 8.94 -1.30 29.68
C CYS A 51 8.63 -2.79 29.85
N ARG A 52 9.64 -3.60 30.20
CA ARG A 52 9.41 -4.94 30.74
C ARG A 52 8.87 -4.76 32.14
N LEU A 53 7.67 -5.29 32.40
CA LEU A 53 7.16 -5.43 33.77
C LEU A 53 8.12 -6.34 34.55
N SER A 54 8.85 -5.78 35.51
CA SER A 54 9.33 -6.56 36.66
C SER A 54 8.53 -6.14 37.88
N ALA A 55 8.29 -7.07 38.81
CA ALA A 55 7.55 -6.82 40.05
C ALA A 55 8.13 -5.68 40.91
N ALA A 56 9.34 -5.19 40.59
CA ALA A 56 10.05 -4.12 41.28
C ALA A 56 9.89 -2.72 40.63
N HIS A 57 9.13 -2.55 39.54
CA HIS A 57 8.99 -1.26 38.83
C HIS A 57 7.78 -0.40 39.24
N PHE A 58 6.94 -0.89 40.16
CA PHE A 58 5.80 -0.13 40.70
C PHE A 58 6.02 0.20 42.18
N GLU A 59 7.19 0.75 42.53
CA GLU A 59 7.28 1.67 43.67
C GLU A 59 6.92 3.07 43.14
N CYS A 60 5.65 3.30 42.84
CA CYS A 60 5.15 4.63 42.47
C CYS A 60 4.64 5.32 43.73
N ASP A 61 5.57 5.90 44.48
CA ASP A 61 5.27 7.08 45.29
C ASP A 61 5.03 8.25 44.33
N ASN A 62 3.82 8.82 44.41
CA ASN A 62 3.19 9.86 43.59
C ASN A 62 2.32 9.34 42.45
N GLU A 63 1.12 9.92 42.37
CA GLU A 63 0.14 9.84 41.28
C GLU A 63 0.75 10.19 39.90
N GLN A 64 1.64 9.36 39.37
CA GLN A 64 1.86 9.33 37.92
C GLN A 64 0.55 8.87 37.29
N ASP A 65 -0.05 9.75 36.50
CA ASP A 65 -1.38 9.58 35.91
C ASP A 65 -1.42 8.28 35.09
N MET A 66 -2.10 7.24 35.59
CA MET A 66 -2.25 5.93 34.91
C MET A 66 -2.73 6.06 33.45
N LYS A 67 -3.29 7.21 33.08
CA LYS A 67 -3.60 7.62 31.69
C LYS A 67 -2.38 7.76 30.77
N ASP A 68 -1.18 7.80 31.31
CA ASP A 68 0.07 7.80 30.55
C ASP A 68 0.59 6.38 30.26
N TYR A 69 -0.05 5.34 30.81
CA TYR A 69 0.25 3.94 30.55
C TYR A 69 -0.80 3.28 29.67
N GLY A 70 -0.36 2.29 28.89
CA GLY A 70 -1.23 1.47 28.08
C GLY A 70 -0.71 0.05 27.90
N ILE A 71 -1.59 -0.85 27.48
CA ILE A 71 -1.27 -2.25 27.24
C ILE A 71 -1.78 -2.69 25.86
N MET A 72 -1.13 -3.71 25.30
CA MET A 72 -1.75 -4.56 24.29
C MET A 72 -1.85 -5.98 24.83
N LEU A 73 -2.86 -6.73 24.41
CA LEU A 73 -2.99 -8.17 24.66
C LEU A 73 -3.23 -8.93 23.35
N GLY A 74 -2.85 -10.19 23.31
CA GLY A 74 -3.32 -11.15 22.31
C GLY A 74 -4.24 -12.18 22.94
N LEU A 75 -5.06 -12.85 22.13
CA LEU A 75 -5.87 -13.97 22.60
C LEU A 75 -4.96 -15.02 23.26
N PRO A 76 -5.32 -15.58 24.44
CA PRO A 76 -4.44 -16.50 25.16
C PRO A 76 -3.99 -17.71 24.32
N GLU A 77 -4.88 -18.28 23.52
CA GLU A 77 -4.56 -19.35 22.55
C GLU A 77 -3.53 -18.92 21.49
N ILE A 78 -3.66 -17.71 20.94
CA ILE A 78 -2.71 -17.17 19.94
C ILE A 78 -1.36 -16.89 20.60
N ARG A 79 -1.36 -16.31 21.81
CA ARG A 79 -0.15 -16.09 22.63
C ARG A 79 0.61 -17.40 22.82
N LEU A 80 -0.08 -18.45 23.25
CA LEU A 80 0.52 -19.78 23.50
C LEU A 80 1.11 -20.39 22.23
N GLN A 81 0.41 -20.30 21.10
CA GLN A 81 0.93 -20.81 19.82
C GLN A 81 2.17 -20.06 19.35
N LEU A 82 2.22 -18.74 19.57
CA LEU A 82 3.41 -17.94 19.25
C LEU A 82 4.57 -18.28 20.17
N ALA A 83 4.31 -18.43 21.47
CA ALA A 83 5.30 -18.87 22.44
C ALA A 83 5.87 -20.26 22.10
N TYR A 84 5.01 -21.20 21.73
CA TYR A 84 5.42 -22.54 21.32
C TYR A 84 6.29 -22.51 20.05
N ARG A 85 5.90 -21.70 19.05
CA ARG A 85 6.69 -21.55 17.83
C ARG A 85 8.10 -21.02 18.09
N ASP A 86 8.25 -20.09 19.02
CA ASP A 86 9.57 -19.55 19.36
C ASP A 86 10.35 -20.50 20.29
N TYR A 87 9.66 -21.27 21.13
CA TYR A 87 10.23 -22.41 21.86
C TYR A 87 10.83 -23.46 20.92
N GLN A 88 10.11 -23.86 19.87
CA GLN A 88 10.57 -24.84 18.87
C GLN A 88 11.79 -24.38 18.07
N LYS A 89 11.98 -23.06 17.90
CA LYS A 89 13.18 -22.53 17.23
C LYS A 89 14.40 -22.50 18.15
N SER A 90 14.18 -22.28 19.44
CA SER A 90 15.23 -22.01 20.42
C SER A 90 15.72 -23.29 21.12
N ASN A 91 14.87 -24.32 21.17
CA ASN A 91 15.15 -25.60 21.80
C ASN A 91 15.00 -26.73 20.76
N GLN A 92 15.77 -27.82 20.89
CA GLN A 92 15.50 -29.02 20.09
C GLN A 92 14.07 -29.52 20.39
N PRO A 93 13.31 -29.98 19.38
CA PRO A 93 11.86 -30.16 19.49
C PRO A 93 11.49 -31.43 20.28
N ASP A 94 11.50 -31.34 21.61
CA ASP A 94 11.20 -32.49 22.50
C ASP A 94 9.79 -32.48 23.11
N LEU A 95 8.99 -31.42 22.88
CA LEU A 95 7.65 -31.29 23.45
C LEU A 95 6.60 -31.00 22.38
N SER A 96 5.45 -31.67 22.48
CA SER A 96 4.25 -31.33 21.72
C SER A 96 3.66 -29.99 22.17
N PHE A 97 2.79 -29.39 21.34
CA PHE A 97 2.08 -28.16 21.71
C PHE A 97 1.22 -28.36 22.96
N ARG A 98 0.61 -29.54 23.11
CA ARG A 98 -0.21 -29.88 24.27
C ARG A 98 0.59 -29.91 25.55
N GLU A 99 1.68 -30.67 25.58
CA GLU A 99 2.59 -30.70 26.73
C GLU A 99 3.16 -29.32 27.04
N PHE A 100 3.37 -28.48 26.03
CA PHE A 100 3.83 -27.11 26.22
C PHE A 100 2.83 -26.23 26.97
N TYR A 101 1.55 -26.20 26.56
CA TYR A 101 0.55 -25.33 27.23
C TYR A 101 0.12 -25.85 28.61
N HIS A 102 0.36 -27.13 28.92
CA HIS A 102 0.11 -27.70 30.25
C HIS A 102 1.11 -27.25 31.33
N LYS A 103 2.27 -26.70 30.96
CA LYS A 103 3.24 -26.19 31.94
C LYS A 103 2.63 -25.04 32.76
N GLU A 104 2.79 -25.08 34.08
CA GLU A 104 2.26 -24.05 35.00
C GLU A 104 2.73 -22.64 34.63
N ASN A 105 4.00 -22.49 34.22
CA ASN A 105 4.54 -21.19 33.81
C ASN A 105 4.02 -20.66 32.45
N GLN A 106 3.18 -21.44 31.75
CA GLN A 106 2.47 -21.00 30.57
C GLN A 106 1.01 -20.64 30.85
N GLN A 107 0.49 -20.89 32.05
CA GLN A 107 -0.90 -20.62 32.42
C GLN A 107 -1.04 -19.23 33.06
N ASN A 108 -2.13 -18.51 32.75
CA ASN A 108 -2.49 -17.22 33.34
C ASN A 108 -1.35 -16.18 33.36
N VAL A 109 -0.52 -16.17 32.31
CA VAL A 109 0.71 -15.36 32.25
C VAL A 109 0.37 -13.86 32.23
N TYR A 110 -0.64 -13.46 31.47
CA TYR A 110 -1.04 -12.05 31.42
C TYR A 110 -1.69 -11.62 32.73
N ALA A 111 -2.54 -12.45 33.33
CA ALA A 111 -3.17 -12.17 34.60
C ALA A 111 -2.15 -11.95 35.72
N ASN A 112 -1.16 -12.83 35.82
CA ASN A 112 -0.10 -12.69 36.81
C ASN A 112 0.75 -11.42 36.60
N LEU A 113 1.07 -11.07 35.35
CA LEU A 113 1.85 -9.87 35.02
C LEU A 113 1.08 -8.57 35.25
N LEU A 114 -0.24 -8.59 35.08
CA LEU A 114 -1.11 -7.42 35.14
C LEU A 114 -1.83 -7.26 36.48
N ALA A 115 -1.74 -8.23 37.39
CA ALA A 115 -2.38 -8.18 38.71
C ALA A 115 -2.15 -6.87 39.50
N PRO A 116 -0.98 -6.21 39.42
CA PRO A 116 -0.75 -4.93 40.11
C PRO A 116 -1.45 -3.72 39.48
N LEU A 117 -2.03 -3.86 38.29
CA LEU A 117 -2.53 -2.73 37.48
C LEU A 117 -4.06 -2.65 37.51
N ASP A 118 -4.56 -1.45 37.78
CA ASP A 118 -5.95 -1.13 37.47
C ASP A 118 -6.11 -0.83 35.97
N ILE A 119 -6.57 -1.84 35.23
CA ILE A 119 -6.77 -1.78 33.77
C ILE A 119 -7.76 -0.66 33.39
N GLU A 120 -8.71 -0.30 34.25
CA GLU A 120 -9.71 0.73 33.97
C GLU A 120 -9.12 2.14 33.97
N GLN A 121 -8.00 2.35 34.66
CA GLN A 121 -7.33 3.64 34.73
C GLN A 121 -6.31 3.85 33.60
N LEU A 122 -5.96 2.81 32.84
CA LEU A 122 -4.99 2.91 31.75
C LEU A 122 -5.48 3.85 30.64
N GLY A 123 -4.60 4.68 30.08
CA GLY A 123 -4.96 5.59 28.98
C GLY A 123 -5.24 4.89 27.65
N PHE A 124 -4.67 3.69 27.46
CA PHE A 124 -4.82 2.91 26.24
C PHE A 124 -4.92 1.41 26.52
N VAL A 125 -5.83 0.76 25.82
CA VAL A 125 -5.91 -0.69 25.73
C VAL A 125 -6.02 -1.14 24.27
N GLY A 126 -5.19 -2.10 23.89
CA GLY A 126 -5.11 -2.64 22.53
C GLY A 126 -5.21 -4.16 22.49
N LEU A 127 -5.60 -4.67 21.33
CA LEU A 127 -5.72 -6.09 21.03
C LEU A 127 -5.02 -6.43 19.73
N LEU A 128 -4.19 -7.48 19.73
CA LEU A 128 -3.44 -7.96 18.57
C LEU A 128 -4.38 -8.32 17.40
N GLU A 129 -5.49 -8.96 17.71
CA GLU A 129 -6.50 -9.44 16.76
C GLU A 129 -7.32 -8.28 16.17
N LYS A 130 -7.42 -7.18 16.91
CA LYS A 130 -8.06 -5.92 16.50
C LYS A 130 -7.01 -4.83 16.30
N MET A 131 -6.00 -5.14 15.47
CA MET A 131 -4.85 -4.27 15.20
C MET A 131 -5.25 -2.89 14.65
N ILE A 132 -6.26 -2.82 13.77
CA ILE A 132 -6.70 -1.54 13.18
C ILE A 132 -7.32 -0.61 14.24
N PRO A 133 -8.33 -1.04 15.02
CA PRO A 133 -8.80 -0.26 16.16
C PRO A 133 -7.67 0.12 17.12
N SER A 134 -6.79 -0.83 17.46
CA SER A 134 -5.65 -0.57 18.37
C SER A 134 -4.72 0.50 17.83
N MET A 135 -4.44 0.51 16.52
CA MET A 135 -3.62 1.53 15.88
C MET A 135 -4.25 2.92 16.03
N PHE A 136 -5.53 3.09 15.74
CA PHE A 136 -6.18 4.40 15.84
C PHE A 136 -6.40 4.86 17.29
N LEU A 137 -6.65 3.95 18.22
CA LEU A 137 -6.70 4.26 19.64
C LEU A 137 -5.33 4.68 20.17
N ALA A 138 -4.25 4.05 19.71
CA ALA A 138 -2.90 4.48 20.03
C ALA A 138 -2.56 5.84 19.40
N GLU A 139 -3.02 6.10 18.17
CA GLU A 139 -2.92 7.41 17.51
C GLU A 139 -3.54 8.51 18.38
N ASP A 140 -4.78 8.28 18.84
CA ASP A 140 -5.51 9.25 19.65
C ASP A 140 -4.92 9.43 21.05
N TRP A 141 -4.46 8.35 21.67
CA TRP A 141 -3.83 8.37 23.00
C TRP A 141 -2.47 9.08 22.99
N THR A 142 -1.67 8.86 21.96
CA THR A 142 -0.30 9.40 21.87
C THR A 142 -0.24 10.74 21.15
N GLY A 143 -1.19 11.07 20.29
CA GLY A 143 -1.11 12.23 19.40
C GLY A 143 -0.18 12.03 18.19
N LEU A 144 0.47 10.87 18.07
CA LEU A 144 1.19 10.48 16.84
C LEU A 144 0.22 10.37 15.67
N LYS A 145 0.73 10.31 14.43
CA LYS A 145 -0.10 10.07 13.23
C LYS A 145 0.35 8.82 12.51
N ALA A 146 -0.58 7.90 12.23
CA ALA A 146 -0.22 6.73 11.44
C ALA A 146 0.11 7.15 10.01
N ASN A 147 1.31 6.78 9.54
CA ASN A 147 1.78 7.11 8.19
C ASN A 147 0.99 6.31 7.12
N ARG A 148 1.31 6.47 5.83
CA ARG A 148 0.78 5.62 4.75
C ARG A 148 0.92 4.14 5.11
N GLN A 149 -0.14 3.38 4.87
CA GLN A 149 -0.24 2.02 5.38
C GLN A 149 0.47 1.01 4.49
N ASN A 150 1.32 0.18 5.10
CA ASN A 150 1.74 -1.08 4.51
C ASN A 150 0.75 -2.17 4.97
N TYR A 151 -0.17 -2.57 4.09
CA TYR A 151 -1.21 -3.53 4.44
C TYR A 151 -0.69 -4.91 4.80
N ASP A 152 0.47 -5.32 4.29
CA ASP A 152 1.07 -6.60 4.70
C ASP A 152 1.53 -6.56 6.16
N VAL A 153 2.04 -5.41 6.63
CA VAL A 153 2.37 -5.20 8.04
C VAL A 153 1.08 -5.08 8.86
N LEU A 154 0.16 -4.19 8.47
CA LEU A 154 -1.05 -3.91 9.24
C LEU A 154 -1.95 -5.15 9.39
N LEU A 155 -2.31 -5.76 8.25
CA LEU A 155 -3.23 -6.90 8.17
C LEU A 155 -2.51 -8.27 8.26
N GLY A 156 -1.18 -8.26 8.32
CA GLY A 156 -0.37 -9.46 8.49
C GLY A 156 -0.81 -10.22 9.74
N GLN A 157 -1.36 -11.42 9.55
CA GLN A 157 -1.74 -12.28 10.65
C GLN A 157 -0.52 -13.07 11.12
N ASN A 158 -0.41 -13.24 12.42
CA ASN A 158 0.43 -14.28 12.98
C ASN A 158 -0.16 -15.62 12.54
N LYS A 159 0.43 -16.24 11.51
CA LYS A 159 0.03 -17.56 11.03
C LYS A 159 0.28 -18.55 12.15
N VAL A 160 -0.80 -18.95 12.81
CA VAL A 160 -0.86 -20.01 13.80
C VAL A 160 -1.72 -21.14 13.24
N ALA A 161 -1.44 -22.37 13.65
CA ALA A 161 -2.22 -23.52 13.20
C ALA A 161 -3.65 -23.43 13.77
N PRO A 162 -4.68 -23.91 13.04
CA PRO A 162 -5.99 -24.09 13.65
C PRO A 162 -5.87 -25.10 14.82
N LEU A 163 -6.45 -24.76 15.96
CA LEU A 163 -6.56 -25.65 17.13
C LEU A 163 -7.78 -26.56 16.99
N SER A 164 -7.69 -27.77 17.53
CA SER A 164 -8.85 -28.62 17.74
C SER A 164 -9.80 -27.97 18.76
N PRO A 165 -11.11 -28.28 18.72
CA PRO A 165 -12.04 -27.83 19.75
C PRO A 165 -11.59 -28.23 21.16
N GLU A 166 -11.05 -29.44 21.32
CA GLU A 166 -10.60 -29.98 22.60
C GLU A 166 -9.43 -29.19 23.18
N ASP A 167 -8.40 -28.90 22.36
CA ASP A 167 -7.24 -28.12 22.81
C ASP A 167 -7.66 -26.67 23.12
N ARG A 168 -8.61 -26.10 22.37
CA ARG A 168 -9.12 -24.75 22.62
C ARG A 168 -9.86 -24.67 23.96
N ASP A 169 -10.76 -25.61 24.22
CA ASP A 169 -11.53 -25.65 25.47
C ASP A 169 -10.63 -25.90 26.68
N GLU A 170 -9.63 -26.77 26.53
CA GLU A 170 -8.63 -27.02 27.56
C GLU A 170 -7.75 -25.80 27.84
N ILE A 171 -7.22 -25.14 26.80
CA ILE A 171 -6.46 -23.89 26.94
C ILE A 171 -7.29 -22.84 27.67
N ARG A 172 -8.57 -22.71 27.30
CA ARG A 172 -9.50 -21.77 27.97
C ARG A 172 -9.66 -22.08 29.45
N ARG A 173 -9.84 -23.36 29.81
CA ARG A 173 -9.95 -23.78 31.20
C ARG A 173 -8.68 -23.51 32.00
N LEU A 174 -7.50 -23.80 31.43
CA LEU A 174 -6.21 -23.61 32.09
C LEU A 174 -5.78 -22.14 32.17
N ASN A 175 -6.34 -21.27 31.32
CA ASN A 175 -5.99 -19.85 31.24
C ASN A 175 -7.19 -18.94 31.54
N SER A 176 -8.10 -19.37 32.43
CA SER A 176 -9.36 -18.66 32.71
C SER A 176 -9.15 -17.18 33.01
N ASP A 177 -8.15 -16.85 33.82
CA ASP A 177 -7.91 -15.49 34.30
C ASP A 177 -7.33 -14.61 33.17
N ASP A 178 -6.51 -15.19 32.29
CA ASP A 178 -6.05 -14.53 31.06
C ASP A 178 -7.24 -14.21 30.13
N TYR A 179 -8.21 -15.14 29.99
CA TYR A 179 -9.42 -14.90 29.20
C TYR A 179 -10.32 -13.83 29.83
N ASP A 180 -10.48 -13.82 31.15
CA ASP A 180 -11.27 -12.81 31.87
C ASP A 180 -10.70 -11.40 31.65
N ILE A 181 -9.38 -11.26 31.77
CA ILE A 181 -8.71 -9.98 31.51
C ILE A 181 -8.80 -9.59 30.03
N TYR A 182 -8.61 -10.56 29.12
CA TYR A 182 -8.77 -10.31 27.69
C TYR A 182 -10.18 -9.79 27.38
N GLN A 183 -11.23 -10.39 27.94
CA GLN A 183 -12.62 -9.99 27.72
C GLN A 183 -12.93 -8.59 28.29
N LYS A 184 -12.38 -8.26 29.47
CA LYS A 184 -12.45 -6.91 30.04
C LYS A 184 -11.81 -5.88 29.09
N VAL A 185 -10.59 -6.15 28.65
CA VAL A 185 -9.87 -5.30 27.68
C VAL A 185 -10.61 -5.19 26.36
N GLU A 186 -11.19 -6.28 25.86
CA GLU A 186 -11.94 -6.30 24.62
C GLU A 186 -13.18 -5.40 24.68
N THR A 187 -13.92 -5.47 25.79
CA THR A 187 -15.11 -4.65 26.03
C THR A 187 -14.73 -3.18 26.09
N ARG A 188 -13.68 -2.84 26.85
CA ARG A 188 -13.18 -1.48 27.00
C ARG A 188 -12.68 -0.90 25.68
N GLN A 189 -11.88 -1.67 24.93
CA GLN A 189 -11.41 -1.27 23.61
C GLN A 189 -12.56 -1.04 22.65
N ALA A 190 -13.57 -1.92 22.63
CA ALA A 190 -14.72 -1.75 21.75
C ALA A 190 -15.47 -0.44 22.05
N ALA A 191 -15.67 -0.11 23.32
CA ALA A 191 -16.28 1.16 23.73
C ALA A 191 -15.43 2.37 23.29
N GLN A 192 -14.12 2.35 23.53
CA GLN A 192 -13.20 3.40 23.08
C GLN A 192 -13.21 3.56 21.56
N TRP A 193 -13.25 2.44 20.82
CA TRP A 193 -13.30 2.43 19.37
C TRP A 193 -14.57 3.10 18.83
N GLN A 194 -15.74 2.74 19.37
CA GLN A 194 -17.01 3.37 18.96
C GLN A 194 -17.03 4.86 19.28
N ALA A 195 -16.52 5.27 20.44
CA ALA A 195 -16.40 6.68 20.81
C ALA A 195 -15.46 7.44 19.85
N LEU A 196 -14.34 6.83 19.46
CA LEU A 196 -13.41 7.41 18.49
C LEU A 196 -14.05 7.58 17.11
N LEU A 197 -14.71 6.55 16.58
CA LEU A 197 -15.45 6.62 15.32
C LEU A 197 -16.50 7.74 15.34
N ALA A 198 -17.27 7.84 16.42
CA ALA A 198 -18.31 8.87 16.56
C ALA A 198 -17.74 10.29 16.61
N ARG A 199 -16.56 10.49 17.21
CA ARG A 199 -15.87 11.79 17.26
C ARG A 199 -15.17 12.17 15.95
N LYS A 200 -14.59 11.19 15.25
CA LYS A 200 -13.77 11.44 14.05
C LYS A 200 -14.55 11.51 12.76
N LYS A 201 -15.73 10.88 12.67
CA LYS A 201 -16.56 10.97 11.47
C LYS A 201 -16.87 12.43 11.12
N ILE A 202 -16.82 12.73 9.83
CA ILE A 202 -17.26 14.01 9.29
C ILE A 202 -18.78 13.97 9.13
N HIS A 203 -19.43 15.06 9.50
CA HIS A 203 -20.86 15.23 9.34
C HIS A 203 -21.14 15.93 8.01
N LEU A 204 -22.18 15.48 7.32
CA LEU A 204 -22.67 16.09 6.08
C LEU A 204 -24.08 16.64 6.30
N GLU A 205 -24.43 17.67 5.55
CA GLU A 205 -25.81 18.16 5.49
C GLU A 205 -26.74 17.14 4.86
N ASN A 206 -28.03 17.22 5.22
CA ASN A 206 -29.04 16.30 4.70
C ASN A 206 -29.14 16.39 3.16
N GLY A 207 -29.20 15.24 2.48
CA GLY A 207 -29.28 15.16 1.02
C GLY A 207 -27.94 15.30 0.28
N LYS A 208 -26.83 15.65 0.95
CA LYS A 208 -25.49 15.62 0.36
C LYS A 208 -24.88 14.22 0.47
N LYS A 209 -24.16 13.79 -0.57
CA LYS A 209 -23.48 12.48 -0.65
C LYS A 209 -21.99 12.65 -0.98
N VAL A 210 -21.18 11.65 -0.60
CA VAL A 210 -19.73 11.61 -0.87
C VAL A 210 -19.41 10.33 -1.63
N ILE A 211 -18.64 10.46 -2.70
CA ILE A 211 -18.08 9.36 -3.49
C ILE A 211 -16.56 9.49 -3.48
N ILE A 212 -15.86 8.43 -3.07
CA ILE A 212 -14.39 8.42 -3.02
C ILE A 212 -13.89 7.25 -3.84
N HIS A 213 -13.25 7.55 -4.97
CA HIS A 213 -12.52 6.57 -5.76
C HIS A 213 -11.11 6.37 -5.15
N VAL A 214 -10.89 5.17 -4.61
CA VAL A 214 -9.69 4.83 -3.81
C VAL A 214 -8.66 3.99 -4.59
N GLY A 215 -8.86 3.77 -5.88
CA GLY A 215 -8.00 2.92 -6.70
C GLY A 215 -8.53 1.49 -6.82
N PRO A 216 -7.68 0.45 -6.71
CA PRO A 216 -6.28 0.44 -6.31
C PRO A 216 -5.33 1.00 -7.39
N PRO A 217 -4.03 1.18 -7.12
CA PRO A 217 -3.09 1.66 -8.13
C PRO A 217 -3.11 0.85 -9.42
N LYS A 218 -2.87 1.55 -10.55
CA LYS A 218 -2.79 0.96 -11.90
C LYS A 218 -4.10 0.38 -12.44
N THR A 219 -5.25 0.88 -11.98
CA THR A 219 -6.58 0.64 -12.57
C THR A 219 -7.09 1.85 -13.36
N GLY A 220 -6.20 2.52 -14.11
CA GLY A 220 -6.56 3.65 -14.96
C GLY A 220 -6.96 4.92 -14.19
N THR A 221 -6.60 5.03 -12.91
CA THR A 221 -6.89 6.20 -12.06
C THR A 221 -6.49 7.52 -12.70
N SER A 222 -5.33 7.60 -13.36
CA SER A 222 -4.90 8.82 -14.05
C SER A 222 -5.80 9.22 -15.22
N ALA A 223 -6.44 8.26 -15.90
CA ALA A 223 -7.40 8.58 -16.97
C ALA A 223 -8.69 9.16 -16.38
N ILE A 224 -9.20 8.54 -15.31
CA ILE A 224 -10.36 9.06 -14.55
C ILE A 224 -10.07 10.47 -14.04
N GLN A 225 -8.94 10.69 -13.36
CA GLN A 225 -8.59 11.99 -12.77
C GLN A 225 -8.40 13.09 -13.81
N TYR A 226 -7.75 12.77 -14.94
CA TYR A 226 -7.61 13.71 -16.04
C TYR A 226 -8.99 14.12 -16.60
N TRP A 227 -9.87 13.15 -16.84
CA TRP A 227 -11.22 13.41 -17.31
C TRP A 227 -12.02 14.25 -16.32
N LEU A 228 -11.95 13.95 -15.02
CA LEU A 228 -12.61 14.72 -13.96
C LEU A 228 -12.08 16.16 -13.90
N ALA A 229 -10.76 16.37 -13.99
CA ALA A 229 -10.16 17.69 -13.98
C ALA A 229 -10.59 18.53 -15.19
N LYS A 230 -10.66 17.92 -16.38
CA LYS A 230 -11.13 18.57 -17.60
C LYS A 230 -12.60 18.95 -17.56
N ASN A 231 -13.42 18.14 -16.90
CA ASN A 231 -14.87 18.29 -16.88
C ASN A 231 -15.42 18.92 -15.59
N HIS A 232 -14.58 19.41 -14.68
CA HIS A 232 -15.01 19.88 -13.34
C HIS A 232 -16.14 20.92 -13.36
N LYS A 233 -16.17 21.84 -14.34
CA LYS A 233 -17.26 22.83 -14.47
C LYS A 233 -18.58 22.18 -14.87
N ALA A 234 -18.54 21.29 -15.86
CA ALA A 234 -19.73 20.58 -16.33
C ALA A 234 -20.28 19.63 -15.25
N LEU A 235 -19.39 18.95 -14.52
CA LEU A 235 -19.74 18.16 -13.34
C LEU A 235 -20.42 19.01 -12.27
N LEU A 236 -19.89 20.19 -11.97
CA LEU A 236 -20.49 21.10 -10.98
C LEU A 236 -21.89 21.56 -11.39
N ASN A 237 -22.11 21.84 -12.68
CA ASN A 237 -23.43 22.19 -13.23
C ASN A 237 -24.44 21.04 -13.10
N GLN A 238 -23.96 19.79 -13.12
CA GLN A 238 -24.77 18.59 -12.86
C GLN A 238 -24.83 18.21 -11.37
N GLY A 239 -24.41 19.10 -10.45
CA GLY A 239 -24.50 18.86 -9.02
C GLY A 239 -23.39 17.99 -8.43
N VAL A 240 -22.29 17.77 -9.16
CA VAL A 240 -21.10 17.02 -8.70
C VAL A 240 -19.92 17.97 -8.49
N PHE A 241 -19.58 18.19 -7.22
CA PHE A 241 -18.41 18.97 -6.83
C PHE A 241 -17.17 18.08 -6.84
N TYR A 242 -16.30 18.31 -7.83
CA TYR A 242 -14.98 17.71 -7.92
C TYR A 242 -13.91 18.79 -7.68
N PRO A 243 -13.19 18.76 -6.54
CA PRO A 243 -12.22 19.80 -6.22
C PRO A 243 -11.09 19.89 -7.25
N GLY A 244 -10.72 21.12 -7.60
CA GLY A 244 -9.61 21.38 -8.49
C GLY A 244 -8.29 20.84 -7.93
N HIS A 245 -7.40 20.41 -8.84
CA HIS A 245 -6.06 19.94 -8.51
C HIS A 245 -5.14 20.16 -9.72
N GLN A 246 -3.82 20.18 -9.48
CA GLN A 246 -2.84 20.45 -10.54
C GLN A 246 -2.53 19.20 -11.37
N LEU A 247 -2.35 19.40 -12.68
CA LEU A 247 -1.81 18.41 -13.62
C LEU A 247 -0.35 18.77 -13.91
N ASP A 248 0.53 17.77 -13.96
CA ASP A 248 1.92 17.97 -14.42
C ASP A 248 2.00 18.12 -15.95
N ASP A 249 3.21 18.34 -16.47
CA ASP A 249 3.48 18.49 -17.92
C ASP A 249 3.04 17.25 -18.74
N ASN A 250 2.98 16.08 -18.10
CA ASN A 250 2.52 14.82 -18.71
C ASN A 250 1.01 14.60 -18.55
N LYS A 251 0.28 15.61 -18.05
CA LYS A 251 -1.16 15.53 -17.74
C LYS A 251 -1.47 14.44 -16.70
N ILE A 252 -0.52 14.13 -15.84
CA ILE A 252 -0.65 13.21 -14.71
C ILE A 252 -0.92 14.03 -13.45
N SER A 253 -1.71 13.47 -12.54
CA SER A 253 -2.07 14.12 -11.29
C SER A 253 -2.17 13.09 -10.17
N SER A 254 -1.89 13.51 -8.94
CA SER A 254 -2.19 12.73 -7.72
C SER A 254 -3.68 12.77 -7.33
N GLY A 255 -4.50 13.45 -8.13
CA GLY A 255 -5.90 13.72 -7.93
C GLY A 255 -6.13 14.63 -6.74
N ASN A 256 -7.13 14.30 -5.92
CA ASN A 256 -7.45 15.08 -4.71
C ASN A 256 -6.62 14.68 -3.49
N PHE A 257 -5.49 13.98 -3.67
CA PHE A 257 -4.66 13.47 -2.57
C PHE A 257 -4.33 14.57 -1.54
N GLN A 258 -3.81 15.70 -2.00
CA GLN A 258 -3.40 16.81 -1.13
C GLN A 258 -4.56 17.55 -0.45
N ARG A 259 -5.80 17.35 -0.93
CA ARG A 259 -7.01 17.92 -0.30
C ARG A 259 -7.36 17.23 1.01
N LEU A 260 -6.91 16.00 1.22
CA LEU A 260 -7.17 15.24 2.45
C LEU A 260 -5.90 14.82 3.19
N ILE A 261 -4.79 14.64 2.47
CA ILE A 261 -3.59 14.03 3.00
C ILE A 261 -2.50 15.08 3.13
N HIS A 262 -1.99 15.24 4.35
CA HIS A 262 -0.72 15.92 4.59
C HIS A 262 0.41 15.03 4.06
N HIS A 263 1.39 15.62 3.37
CA HIS A 263 2.53 14.88 2.82
C HIS A 263 3.82 15.67 3.00
N ASP A 264 4.71 15.12 3.82
CA ASP A 264 6.07 15.60 4.05
C ASP A 264 7.06 14.63 3.39
N ALA A 265 7.63 15.05 2.27
CA ALA A 265 8.59 14.26 1.52
C ALA A 265 9.93 14.09 2.26
N ALA A 266 10.35 15.08 3.04
CA ALA A 266 11.65 15.07 3.72
C ALA A 266 11.64 14.04 4.85
N ASN A 267 10.56 13.98 5.61
CA ASN A 267 10.38 13.02 6.69
C ASN A 267 9.68 11.72 6.25
N LYS A 268 9.31 11.61 4.97
CA LYS A 268 8.56 10.48 4.38
C LYS A 268 7.25 10.20 5.13
N GLN A 269 6.58 11.25 5.60
CA GLN A 269 5.35 11.16 6.36
C GLN A 269 4.14 11.56 5.52
N SER A 270 3.07 10.81 5.66
CA SER A 270 1.78 11.14 5.04
C SER A 270 0.63 10.59 5.87
N TYR A 271 -0.34 11.43 6.18
CA TYR A 271 -1.47 11.10 7.04
C TYR A 271 -2.69 11.94 6.68
N LEU A 272 -3.89 11.48 7.05
CA LEU A 272 -5.11 12.25 6.82
C LEU A 272 -5.12 13.47 7.75
N ASP A 273 -5.27 14.64 7.14
CA ASP A 273 -5.35 15.94 7.80
C ASP A 273 -6.83 16.28 8.06
N GLU A 274 -7.22 16.23 9.34
CA GLU A 274 -8.59 16.47 9.76
C GLU A 274 -9.05 17.90 9.44
N ALA A 275 -8.17 18.89 9.54
CA ALA A 275 -8.52 20.29 9.25
C ALA A 275 -8.84 20.45 7.76
N ARG A 276 -7.97 19.93 6.88
CA ARG A 276 -8.21 19.96 5.42
C ARG A 276 -9.47 19.22 5.02
N ALA A 277 -9.75 18.09 5.67
CA ALA A 277 -10.97 17.33 5.41
C ALA A 277 -12.23 18.12 5.78
N ARG A 278 -12.21 18.87 6.89
CA ARG A 278 -13.30 19.76 7.30
C ARG A 278 -13.45 20.95 6.36
N GLU A 279 -12.35 21.64 6.04
CA GLU A 279 -12.34 22.75 5.06
C GLU A 279 -12.94 22.33 3.72
N LEU A 280 -12.55 21.15 3.20
CA LEU A 280 -13.10 20.62 1.96
C LEU A 280 -14.61 20.37 2.03
N VAL A 281 -15.10 19.86 3.17
CA VAL A 281 -16.54 19.64 3.37
C VAL A 281 -17.27 20.97 3.50
N ASP A 282 -16.68 21.98 4.14
CA ASP A 282 -17.26 23.32 4.23
C ASP A 282 -17.38 23.98 2.83
N GLU A 283 -16.33 23.87 2.00
CA GLU A 283 -16.39 24.30 0.60
C GLU A 283 -17.48 23.58 -0.19
N PHE A 284 -17.59 22.27 -0.02
CA PHE A 284 -18.64 21.47 -0.65
C PHE A 284 -20.04 21.88 -0.16
N THR A 285 -20.19 22.14 1.14
CA THR A 285 -21.43 22.60 1.76
C THR A 285 -21.88 23.93 1.17
N GLN A 286 -20.96 24.88 0.99
CA GLN A 286 -21.23 26.19 0.38
C GLN A 286 -21.59 26.09 -1.12
N SER A 287 -21.25 24.98 -1.78
CA SER A 287 -21.63 24.74 -3.17
C SER A 287 -23.09 24.24 -3.29
N LYS A 288 -23.71 24.49 -4.45
CA LYS A 288 -25.04 23.94 -4.80
C LYS A 288 -24.99 22.45 -5.17
N ALA A 289 -23.82 21.82 -5.15
CA ALA A 289 -23.67 20.41 -5.48
C ALA A 289 -24.28 19.53 -4.40
N HIS A 290 -24.90 18.43 -4.83
CA HIS A 290 -25.40 17.37 -3.96
C HIS A 290 -24.37 16.25 -3.77
N THR A 291 -23.32 16.16 -4.59
CA THR A 291 -22.28 15.13 -4.51
C THR A 291 -20.89 15.74 -4.37
N LEU A 292 -20.12 15.33 -3.36
CA LEU A 292 -18.67 15.50 -3.33
C LEU A 292 -18.01 14.28 -3.96
N LEU A 293 -17.19 14.49 -4.98
CA LEU A 293 -16.42 13.44 -5.62
C LEU A 293 -14.93 13.64 -5.36
N LEU A 294 -14.25 12.60 -4.91
CA LEU A 294 -12.81 12.58 -4.69
C LEU A 294 -12.18 11.38 -5.38
N SER A 295 -11.00 11.57 -5.97
CA SER A 295 -10.30 10.49 -6.68
C SER A 295 -8.80 10.58 -6.48
N SER A 296 -8.20 9.51 -5.96
CA SER A 296 -6.74 9.35 -5.90
C SER A 296 -6.33 7.88 -5.81
N GLU A 297 -5.34 7.44 -6.60
CA GLU A 297 -4.76 6.11 -6.39
C GLU A 297 -4.02 6.02 -5.06
N HIS A 298 -3.55 7.14 -4.52
CA HIS A 298 -2.86 7.18 -3.23
C HIS A 298 -3.82 7.00 -2.05
N PHE A 299 -5.13 7.25 -2.22
CA PHE A 299 -6.13 6.94 -1.21
C PHE A 299 -6.16 5.46 -0.86
N PHE A 300 -5.73 4.58 -1.77
CA PHE A 300 -5.55 3.16 -1.46
C PHE A 300 -4.70 2.96 -0.21
N TYR A 301 -3.65 3.75 0.03
CA TYR A 301 -2.75 3.58 1.19
C TYR A 301 -3.24 4.27 2.47
N HIS A 302 -4.36 5.00 2.39
CA HIS A 302 -4.97 5.72 3.51
C HIS A 302 -6.41 5.28 3.76
N MET A 303 -6.87 4.17 3.16
CA MET A 303 -8.25 3.68 3.31
C MET A 303 -8.73 3.58 4.77
N PRO A 304 -7.95 3.07 5.75
CA PRO A 304 -8.42 3.02 7.13
C PRO A 304 -8.79 4.40 7.69
N ALA A 305 -8.00 5.43 7.39
CA ALA A 305 -8.32 6.79 7.82
C ALA A 305 -9.53 7.31 7.05
N LEU A 306 -9.58 7.13 5.72
CA LEU A 306 -10.74 7.56 4.93
C LEU A 306 -12.04 6.91 5.40
N PHE A 307 -12.03 5.63 5.76
CA PHE A 307 -13.21 4.91 6.26
C PHE A 307 -13.62 5.41 7.65
N MET A 308 -12.67 5.82 8.49
CA MET A 308 -12.95 6.43 9.80
C MET A 308 -13.62 7.81 9.67
N TYR A 309 -13.09 8.67 8.80
CA TYR A 309 -13.56 10.05 8.65
C TYR A 309 -14.76 10.17 7.73
N PHE A 310 -14.89 9.33 6.70
CA PHE A 310 -15.98 9.35 5.73
C PHE A 310 -16.76 8.01 5.69
N PRO A 311 -17.28 7.49 6.82
CA PRO A 311 -17.94 6.18 6.83
C PRO A 311 -19.23 6.13 5.99
N MET A 312 -19.82 7.29 5.70
CA MET A 312 -21.02 7.44 4.86
C MET A 312 -20.72 7.46 3.36
N ALA A 313 -19.45 7.58 2.96
CA ALA A 313 -19.11 7.67 1.54
C ALA A 313 -19.33 6.34 0.82
N THR A 314 -19.64 6.41 -0.47
CA THR A 314 -19.51 5.26 -1.36
C THR A 314 -18.07 5.19 -1.85
N PHE A 315 -17.36 4.14 -1.46
CA PHE A 315 -15.97 3.92 -1.87
C PHE A 315 -15.93 3.14 -3.19
N VAL A 316 -15.47 3.77 -4.26
CA VAL A 316 -15.36 3.13 -5.59
C VAL A 316 -14.02 2.42 -5.69
N PHE A 317 -14.05 1.12 -5.94
CA PHE A 317 -12.88 0.26 -6.02
C PHE A 317 -12.88 -0.58 -7.29
N TYR A 318 -11.88 -0.38 -8.15
CA TYR A 318 -11.71 -1.18 -9.36
C TYR A 318 -10.96 -2.48 -9.08
N VAL A 319 -11.63 -3.62 -9.19
CA VAL A 319 -11.00 -4.93 -9.09
C VAL A 319 -10.10 -5.15 -10.29
N ARG A 320 -8.83 -5.47 -10.01
CA ARG A 320 -7.82 -5.77 -11.03
C ARG A 320 -7.52 -7.26 -11.07
N HIS A 321 -7.33 -7.79 -12.28
CA HIS A 321 -6.89 -9.16 -12.47
C HIS A 321 -5.55 -9.45 -11.72
N PRO A 322 -5.43 -10.55 -10.94
CA PRO A 322 -4.23 -10.83 -10.15
C PRO A 322 -2.95 -10.93 -10.98
N PHE A 323 -3.00 -11.58 -12.15
CA PHE A 323 -1.87 -11.61 -13.10
C PHE A 323 -1.42 -10.22 -13.56
N SER A 324 -2.36 -9.36 -13.97
CA SER A 324 -2.06 -7.96 -14.33
C SER A 324 -1.37 -7.22 -13.18
N THR A 325 -1.76 -7.49 -11.93
CA THR A 325 -1.11 -6.92 -10.74
C THR A 325 0.32 -7.44 -10.56
N LEU A 326 0.56 -8.75 -10.71
CA LEU A 326 1.89 -9.35 -10.60
C LEU A 326 2.85 -8.80 -11.66
N GLU A 327 2.43 -8.76 -12.92
CA GLU A 327 3.24 -8.24 -14.02
C GLU A 327 3.52 -6.74 -13.86
N SER A 328 2.50 -5.97 -13.50
CA SER A 328 2.64 -4.54 -13.26
C SER A 328 3.58 -4.23 -12.10
N SER A 329 3.55 -5.05 -11.04
CA SER A 329 4.49 -4.95 -9.93
C SER A 329 5.92 -5.29 -10.37
N TYR A 330 6.09 -6.34 -11.16
CA TYR A 330 7.39 -6.72 -11.71
C TYR A 330 7.98 -5.62 -12.62
N HIS A 331 7.17 -5.07 -13.54
CA HIS A 331 7.57 -3.95 -14.39
C HIS A 331 8.03 -2.75 -13.54
N GLN A 332 7.30 -2.41 -12.48
CA GLN A 332 7.66 -1.31 -11.61
C GLN A 332 8.98 -1.55 -10.86
N GLN A 333 9.19 -2.79 -10.38
CA GLN A 333 10.43 -3.17 -9.71
C GLN A 333 11.65 -3.07 -10.64
N VAL A 334 11.49 -3.48 -11.91
CA VAL A 334 12.55 -3.32 -12.92
C VAL A 334 12.79 -1.84 -13.25
N LYS A 335 11.73 -1.04 -13.43
CA LYS A 335 11.85 0.38 -13.83
C LYS A 335 12.39 1.31 -12.74
N ARG A 336 11.98 1.10 -11.49
CA ARG A 336 12.18 2.08 -10.40
C ARG A 336 12.98 1.57 -9.22
N HIS A 337 13.13 0.26 -9.08
CA HIS A 337 13.77 -0.36 -7.90
C HIS A 337 14.99 -1.21 -8.25
N GLY A 338 15.50 -1.09 -9.48
CA GLY A 338 16.74 -1.75 -9.88
C GLY A 338 16.67 -3.28 -9.86
N ARG A 339 15.49 -3.88 -10.04
CA ARG A 339 15.36 -5.34 -10.00
C ARG A 339 16.18 -5.99 -11.12
N THR A 340 17.04 -6.93 -10.73
CA THR A 340 17.89 -7.74 -11.61
C THR A 340 17.36 -9.15 -11.82
N SER A 341 16.57 -9.67 -10.87
CA SER A 341 16.03 -11.03 -10.94
C SER A 341 14.90 -11.19 -11.95
N ALA A 342 14.83 -12.38 -12.56
CA ALA A 342 13.77 -12.73 -13.51
C ALA A 342 12.37 -12.68 -12.87
N PHE A 343 11.36 -12.61 -13.73
CA PHE A 343 9.97 -12.76 -13.30
C PHE A 343 9.80 -14.18 -12.77
N ASN A 344 9.24 -14.29 -11.57
CA ASN A 344 8.90 -15.58 -10.99
C ASN A 344 7.42 -15.54 -10.62
N LEU A 345 6.67 -16.48 -11.17
CA LEU A 345 5.26 -16.62 -10.87
C LEU A 345 5.10 -17.28 -9.50
N PRO A 346 4.32 -16.69 -8.57
CA PRO A 346 4.08 -17.33 -7.28
C PRO A 346 3.30 -18.63 -7.45
N LYS A 347 3.50 -19.57 -6.52
CA LYS A 347 2.77 -20.86 -6.48
C LYS A 347 1.25 -20.69 -6.38
N THR A 348 0.80 -19.54 -5.89
CA THR A 348 -0.61 -19.18 -5.81
C THR A 348 -0.78 -17.71 -6.19
N ALA A 349 -1.81 -17.39 -6.94
CA ALA A 349 -2.19 -16.01 -7.23
C ALA A 349 -3.65 -15.79 -6.80
N LYS A 350 -3.89 -14.68 -6.08
CA LYS A 350 -5.17 -14.38 -5.43
C LYS A 350 -5.51 -12.91 -5.60
N PHE A 351 -6.78 -12.58 -5.41
CA PHE A 351 -7.26 -11.20 -5.33
C PHE A 351 -6.87 -10.56 -4.00
N GLN A 352 -5.58 -10.38 -3.73
CA GLN A 352 -5.06 -9.88 -2.45
C GLN A 352 -5.64 -8.50 -2.10
N GLN A 353 -5.81 -7.61 -3.09
CA GLN A 353 -6.36 -6.29 -2.86
C GLN A 353 -7.85 -6.34 -2.44
N LEU A 354 -8.61 -7.35 -2.88
CA LEU A 354 -9.98 -7.60 -2.38
C LEU A 354 -9.98 -8.06 -0.92
N GLU A 355 -9.03 -8.91 -0.52
CA GLU A 355 -8.89 -9.29 0.90
C GLU A 355 -8.59 -8.07 1.78
N ILE A 356 -7.74 -7.15 1.30
CA ILE A 356 -7.40 -5.91 2.00
C ILE A 356 -8.65 -5.05 2.18
N ILE A 357 -9.28 -4.61 1.08
CA ILE A 357 -10.43 -3.73 1.18
C ILE A 357 -11.59 -4.39 1.91
N GLY A 358 -11.76 -5.70 1.76
CA GLY A 358 -12.80 -6.45 2.44
C GLY A 358 -12.65 -6.47 3.97
N ARG A 359 -11.43 -6.72 4.47
CA ARG A 359 -11.14 -6.65 5.91
C ARG A 359 -11.36 -5.24 6.45
N LEU A 360 -10.93 -4.21 5.72
CA LEU A 360 -11.13 -2.83 6.11
C LEU A 360 -12.61 -2.46 6.10
N ALA A 361 -13.34 -2.76 5.01
CA ALA A 361 -14.75 -2.45 4.87
C ALA A 361 -15.58 -3.06 6.00
N LYS A 362 -15.29 -4.31 6.36
CA LYS A 362 -15.91 -4.98 7.52
C LYS A 362 -15.55 -4.32 8.85
N THR A 363 -14.31 -3.88 9.04
CA THR A 363 -13.86 -3.25 10.30
C THR A 363 -14.54 -1.91 10.55
N PHE A 364 -14.79 -1.14 9.50
CA PHE A 364 -15.37 0.19 9.57
C PHE A 364 -16.87 0.22 9.23
N SER A 365 -17.44 -0.91 8.80
CA SER A 365 -18.82 -1.03 8.32
C SER A 365 -19.16 -0.04 7.19
N VAL A 366 -18.25 0.12 6.23
CA VAL A 366 -18.44 1.06 5.10
C VAL A 366 -18.92 0.37 3.83
N ASN A 367 -19.56 1.15 2.96
CA ASN A 367 -20.03 0.67 1.67
C ASN A 367 -18.96 0.78 0.58
N VAL A 368 -18.72 -0.30 -0.15
CA VAL A 368 -17.77 -0.35 -1.27
C VAL A 368 -18.50 -0.70 -2.55
N CYS A 369 -18.40 0.17 -3.55
CA CYS A 369 -18.84 -0.07 -4.91
C CYS A 369 -17.70 -0.71 -5.70
N PHE A 370 -17.84 -2.00 -6.01
CA PHE A 370 -16.87 -2.73 -6.83
C PHE A 370 -17.15 -2.52 -8.32
N ARG A 371 -16.13 -2.11 -9.07
CA ARG A 371 -16.10 -2.11 -10.55
C ARG A 371 -15.00 -3.03 -11.04
N TYR A 372 -15.03 -3.44 -12.30
CA TYR A 372 -14.07 -4.43 -12.83
C TYR A 372 -13.18 -3.78 -13.87
N TYR A 373 -11.87 -3.79 -13.64
CA TYR A 373 -10.90 -3.20 -14.56
C TYR A 373 -10.61 -4.15 -15.73
N ASP A 374 -11.57 -4.24 -16.64
CA ASP A 374 -11.54 -5.06 -17.84
C ASP A 374 -12.34 -4.38 -18.95
N GLU A 375 -11.76 -4.24 -20.15
CA GLU A 375 -12.37 -3.50 -21.27
C GLU A 375 -13.71 -4.07 -21.70
N GLN A 376 -13.92 -5.38 -21.55
CA GLN A 376 -15.19 -6.03 -21.91
C GLN A 376 -16.25 -5.94 -20.81
N LEU A 377 -15.86 -5.55 -19.59
CA LEU A 377 -16.75 -5.37 -18.45
C LEU A 377 -17.11 -3.90 -18.18
N PHE A 378 -16.45 -2.96 -18.87
CA PHE A 378 -16.74 -1.55 -18.71
C PHE A 378 -18.13 -1.22 -19.25
N ASN A 379 -18.96 -0.60 -18.40
CA ASN A 379 -20.22 -0.04 -18.86
C ASN A 379 -19.94 1.07 -19.89
N GLY A 380 -20.63 1.05 -21.03
CA GLY A 380 -20.37 1.96 -22.15
C GLY A 380 -19.01 1.78 -22.83
N GLY A 381 -18.33 0.64 -22.65
CA GLY A 381 -17.17 0.19 -23.43
C GLY A 381 -15.83 0.88 -23.13
N THR A 382 -15.80 1.88 -22.23
CA THR A 382 -14.57 2.57 -21.84
C THR A 382 -14.53 2.77 -20.32
N LEU A 383 -13.33 2.86 -19.74
CA LEU A 383 -13.16 3.14 -18.31
C LEU A 383 -13.85 4.44 -17.87
N VAL A 384 -13.84 5.46 -18.74
CA VAL A 384 -14.47 6.75 -18.44
C VAL A 384 -15.99 6.61 -18.41
N ASN A 385 -16.58 5.93 -19.39
CA ASN A 385 -18.02 5.66 -19.40
C ASN A 385 -18.45 4.79 -18.21
N ASP A 386 -17.62 3.81 -17.84
CA ASP A 386 -17.84 2.99 -16.66
C ASP A 386 -17.87 3.83 -15.38
N PHE A 387 -16.95 4.78 -15.26
CA PHE A 387 -16.90 5.68 -14.11
C PHE A 387 -18.03 6.71 -14.10
N ARG A 388 -18.48 7.16 -15.28
CA ARG A 388 -19.62 8.08 -15.42
C ARG A 388 -20.92 7.47 -14.90
N ASP A 389 -21.14 6.20 -15.20
CA ASP A 389 -22.25 5.40 -14.65
C ASP A 389 -22.25 5.40 -13.12
N VAL A 390 -21.06 5.22 -12.51
CA VAL A 390 -20.90 5.22 -11.04
C VAL A 390 -21.29 6.55 -10.39
N ILE A 391 -20.99 7.69 -11.04
CA ILE A 391 -21.30 9.01 -10.50
C ILE A 391 -22.63 9.59 -11.02
N SER A 392 -23.28 8.88 -11.94
CA SER A 392 -24.58 9.21 -12.56
C SER A 392 -24.62 10.58 -13.24
N VAL A 393 -23.71 10.81 -14.21
CA VAL A 393 -23.60 12.07 -14.98
C VAL A 393 -23.75 11.87 -16.50
N ASP A 394 -24.29 12.88 -17.18
CA ASP A 394 -24.69 12.84 -18.59
C ASP A 394 -23.51 12.83 -19.60
N ALA A 395 -23.83 12.65 -20.89
CA ALA A 395 -22.91 12.31 -22.00
C ALA A 395 -22.14 13.44 -22.67
N ASP A 396 -22.42 14.70 -22.36
CA ASP A 396 -21.81 15.84 -23.05
C ASP A 396 -20.43 16.22 -22.50
N LEU A 397 -19.64 15.25 -22.04
CA LEU A 397 -18.34 15.45 -21.38
C LEU A 397 -17.19 15.06 -22.33
N VAL A 398 -16.08 15.81 -22.27
CA VAL A 398 -14.99 15.67 -23.25
C VAL A 398 -14.22 14.35 -23.04
N ASP A 399 -14.26 13.48 -24.04
CA ASP A 399 -13.56 12.18 -24.08
C ASP A 399 -12.23 12.29 -24.83
N GLU A 400 -11.28 13.06 -24.31
CA GLU A 400 -9.96 13.20 -24.96
C GLU A 400 -8.84 12.66 -24.10
N ARG A 401 -8.58 11.34 -24.18
CA ARG A 401 -7.24 10.83 -23.88
C ARG A 401 -6.86 9.68 -24.81
N LYS A 402 -5.85 9.93 -25.65
CA LYS A 402 -5.12 8.85 -26.33
C LYS A 402 -4.46 7.98 -25.26
N ARG A 403 -4.72 6.67 -25.29
CA ARG A 403 -4.08 5.69 -24.38
C ARG A 403 -2.58 5.77 -24.57
N VAL A 404 -1.84 6.25 -23.57
CA VAL A 404 -0.38 6.22 -23.57
C VAL A 404 0.05 4.87 -23.00
N ASN A 405 0.72 4.04 -23.79
CA ASN A 405 1.20 2.74 -23.33
C ASN A 405 2.46 2.92 -22.49
N SER A 406 2.32 2.89 -21.16
CA SER A 406 3.45 3.06 -20.25
C SER A 406 4.20 1.75 -19.94
N LYS A 407 3.80 0.62 -20.54
CA LYS A 407 4.46 -0.69 -20.31
C LYS A 407 5.63 -0.85 -21.28
N TYR A 408 6.72 -1.42 -20.78
CA TYR A 408 7.78 -1.86 -21.69
C TYR A 408 7.30 -3.04 -22.52
N ALA A 409 7.74 -3.08 -23.78
CA ALA A 409 7.80 -4.33 -24.52
C ALA A 409 8.74 -5.32 -23.82
N LEU A 410 8.58 -6.61 -24.10
CA LEU A 410 9.31 -7.65 -23.35
C LEU A 410 10.83 -7.59 -23.53
N ASP A 411 11.30 -7.27 -24.74
CA ASP A 411 12.72 -7.05 -25.04
C ASP A 411 13.26 -5.85 -24.24
N ALA A 412 12.51 -4.74 -24.21
CA ALA A 412 12.85 -3.56 -23.43
C ALA A 412 12.89 -3.82 -21.92
N LEU A 413 11.94 -4.59 -21.39
CA LEU A 413 11.93 -5.00 -19.99
C LEU A 413 13.13 -5.87 -19.63
N GLY A 414 13.44 -6.85 -20.48
CA GLY A 414 14.61 -7.72 -20.32
C GLY A 414 15.92 -6.93 -20.36
N PHE A 415 16.04 -5.98 -21.29
CA PHE A 415 17.22 -5.13 -21.44
C PHE A 415 17.41 -4.19 -20.24
N MET A 416 16.35 -3.54 -19.76
CA MET A 416 16.40 -2.72 -18.54
C MET A 416 16.83 -3.55 -17.32
N ARG A 417 16.24 -4.74 -17.14
CA ARG A 417 16.58 -5.64 -16.04
C ARG A 417 18.05 -6.05 -16.07
N TRP A 418 18.59 -6.30 -17.26
CA TRP A 418 20.01 -6.60 -17.44
C TRP A 418 20.87 -5.39 -17.06
N CYS A 419 20.54 -4.20 -17.56
CA CYS A 419 21.25 -2.96 -17.25
C CYS A 419 21.24 -2.60 -15.76
N ASN A 420 20.16 -2.93 -15.03
CA ASN A 420 20.09 -2.72 -13.57
C ASN A 420 21.22 -3.41 -12.79
N GLY A 421 21.88 -4.43 -13.36
CA GLY A 421 22.96 -5.16 -12.71
C GLY A 421 24.32 -4.44 -12.72
N PHE A 422 24.51 -3.44 -13.57
CA PHE A 422 25.83 -2.82 -13.75
C PHE A 422 25.80 -1.32 -14.10
N ALA A 423 24.70 -0.82 -14.67
CA ALA A 423 24.67 0.53 -15.22
C ALA A 423 24.49 1.61 -14.14
N SER A 424 25.14 2.75 -14.34
CA SER A 424 25.03 3.90 -13.45
C SER A 424 23.63 4.54 -13.48
N ALA A 425 23.24 5.20 -12.39
CA ALA A 425 21.89 5.76 -12.23
C ALA A 425 21.51 6.78 -13.33
N ASP A 426 22.47 7.56 -13.80
CA ASP A 426 22.30 8.51 -14.91
C ASP A 426 22.05 7.80 -16.24
N VAL A 427 22.78 6.70 -16.53
CA VAL A 427 22.57 5.87 -17.72
C VAL A 427 21.20 5.20 -17.67
N LEU A 428 20.81 4.65 -16.51
CA LEU A 428 19.49 4.02 -16.33
C LEU A 428 18.34 5.01 -16.51
N ALA A 429 18.48 6.25 -16.05
CA ALA A 429 17.45 7.28 -16.23
C ALA A 429 17.30 7.71 -17.71
N GLU A 430 18.39 7.78 -18.45
CA GLU A 430 18.35 8.03 -19.90
C GLU A 430 17.77 6.84 -20.66
N LEU A 431 18.17 5.62 -20.30
CA LEU A 431 17.68 4.39 -20.87
C LEU A 431 16.18 4.19 -20.64
N ASP A 432 15.66 4.50 -19.44
CA ASP A 432 14.23 4.42 -19.12
C ASP A 432 13.38 5.26 -20.08
N ARG A 433 13.79 6.50 -20.33
CA ARG A 433 13.10 7.38 -21.29
C ARG A 433 13.12 6.82 -22.71
N TRP A 434 14.26 6.31 -23.16
CA TRP A 434 14.39 5.72 -24.49
C TRP A 434 13.55 4.44 -24.65
N LEU A 435 13.60 3.54 -23.66
CA LEU A 435 12.85 2.28 -23.67
C LEU A 435 11.34 2.48 -23.60
N GLN A 436 10.88 3.53 -22.91
CA GLN A 436 9.47 3.90 -22.91
C GLN A 436 9.02 4.28 -24.33
N ALA A 437 9.74 5.20 -24.98
CA ALA A 437 9.44 5.61 -26.36
C ALA A 437 9.52 4.42 -27.34
N TYR A 438 10.54 3.57 -27.22
CA TYR A 438 10.68 2.36 -28.04
C TYR A 438 9.51 1.36 -27.89
N SER A 439 8.80 1.41 -26.76
CA SER A 439 7.71 0.49 -26.45
C SER A 439 6.32 1.02 -26.84
N GLU A 440 6.19 2.30 -27.24
CA GLU A 440 4.88 2.93 -27.45
C GLU A 440 4.03 2.23 -28.52
N ASP A 441 4.66 1.86 -29.64
CA ASP A 441 3.98 1.24 -30.80
C ASP A 441 4.00 -0.30 -30.76
N LYS A 442 4.42 -0.90 -29.63
CA LYS A 442 4.54 -2.35 -29.50
C LYS A 442 3.36 -2.95 -28.74
N GLU A 443 2.87 -4.06 -29.28
CA GLU A 443 1.81 -4.83 -28.62
C GLU A 443 2.29 -5.36 -27.25
N PRO A 444 1.53 -5.12 -26.16
CA PRO A 444 1.86 -5.64 -24.85
C PRO A 444 1.71 -7.17 -24.84
N ARG A 445 2.73 -7.87 -24.34
CA ARG A 445 2.74 -9.33 -24.19
C ARG A 445 2.82 -9.72 -22.71
N SER A 446 2.21 -10.84 -22.36
CA SER A 446 2.20 -11.38 -20.99
C SER A 446 3.45 -12.18 -20.70
N LEU A 447 4.03 -12.00 -19.51
CA LEU A 447 5.14 -12.79 -18.96
C LEU A 447 4.69 -14.18 -18.46
N ILE A 448 3.38 -14.39 -18.36
CA ILE A 448 2.77 -15.62 -17.85
C ILE A 448 2.29 -16.45 -19.04
N THR A 449 2.76 -17.70 -19.13
CA THR A 449 2.43 -18.61 -20.24
C THR A 449 0.99 -19.15 -20.14
N PRO A 450 0.38 -19.64 -21.23
CA PRO A 450 -0.96 -20.22 -21.20
C PRO A 450 -1.11 -21.35 -20.18
N GLU A 451 -0.10 -22.24 -20.08
CA GLU A 451 -0.10 -23.37 -19.16
C GLU A 451 -0.10 -22.89 -17.70
N GLN A 452 0.72 -21.89 -17.41
CA GLN A 452 0.78 -21.25 -16.09
C GLN A 452 -0.54 -20.54 -15.75
N ARG A 453 -1.21 -19.93 -16.73
CA ARG A 453 -2.53 -19.31 -16.53
C ARG A 453 -3.54 -20.37 -16.12
N VAL A 454 -3.69 -21.43 -16.90
CA VAL A 454 -4.63 -22.54 -16.63
C VAL A 454 -4.41 -23.13 -15.23
N ALA A 455 -3.15 -23.39 -14.86
CA ALA A 455 -2.81 -23.99 -13.57
C ALA A 455 -3.26 -23.16 -12.36
N LEU A 456 -3.26 -21.83 -12.46
CA LEU A 456 -3.60 -20.94 -11.34
C LEU A 456 -5.04 -20.41 -11.39
N THR A 457 -5.73 -20.52 -12.54
CA THR A 457 -7.12 -20.06 -12.67
C THR A 457 -8.07 -20.76 -11.71
N SER A 458 -7.90 -22.06 -11.45
CA SER A 458 -8.72 -22.79 -10.47
C SER A 458 -8.60 -22.23 -9.06
N VAL A 459 -7.38 -21.91 -8.63
CA VAL A 459 -7.08 -21.27 -7.34
C VAL A 459 -7.70 -19.87 -7.27
N MET A 460 -7.63 -19.09 -8.36
CA MET A 460 -8.26 -17.78 -8.43
C MET A 460 -9.79 -17.85 -8.38
N ARG A 461 -10.41 -18.82 -9.05
CA ARG A 461 -11.87 -19.04 -9.01
C ARG A 461 -12.34 -19.39 -7.61
N ALA A 462 -11.68 -20.33 -6.93
CA ALA A 462 -11.99 -20.66 -5.53
C ALA A 462 -11.83 -19.43 -4.61
N HIS A 463 -10.81 -18.61 -4.86
CA HIS A 463 -10.62 -17.37 -4.12
C HIS A 463 -11.70 -16.32 -4.42
N ALA A 464 -12.13 -16.18 -5.68
CA ALA A 464 -13.21 -15.29 -6.09
C ALA A 464 -14.54 -15.65 -5.40
N GLN A 465 -14.89 -16.94 -5.34
CA GLN A 465 -16.07 -17.43 -4.60
C GLN A 465 -16.01 -17.03 -3.13
N LYS A 466 -14.86 -17.24 -2.48
CA LYS A 466 -14.66 -16.83 -1.09
C LYS A 466 -14.83 -15.32 -0.92
N MET A 467 -14.30 -14.50 -1.82
CA MET A 467 -14.44 -13.05 -1.74
C MET A 467 -15.89 -12.61 -1.95
N HIS A 468 -16.61 -13.22 -2.90
CA HIS A 468 -18.03 -12.94 -3.14
C HIS A 468 -18.89 -13.22 -1.91
N GLN A 469 -18.66 -14.32 -1.20
CA GLN A 469 -19.36 -14.65 0.04
C GLN A 469 -19.09 -13.65 1.17
N LEU A 470 -17.89 -13.05 1.19
CA LEU A 470 -17.46 -12.12 2.24
C LEU A 470 -17.80 -10.66 1.95
N LEU A 471 -18.01 -10.31 0.69
CA LEU A 471 -18.12 -8.92 0.21
C LEU A 471 -19.44 -8.71 -0.51
N PRO A 472 -20.45 -8.15 0.19
CA PRO A 472 -21.67 -7.68 -0.45
C PRO A 472 -21.35 -6.73 -1.60
N GLY A 473 -22.06 -6.86 -2.72
CA GLY A 473 -21.88 -6.02 -3.91
C GLY A 473 -20.78 -6.47 -4.87
N LEU A 474 -20.01 -7.52 -4.55
CA LEU A 474 -19.07 -8.13 -5.49
C LEU A 474 -19.82 -9.10 -6.41
N ASN A 475 -19.88 -8.84 -7.71
CA ASN A 475 -20.41 -9.75 -8.72
C ASN A 475 -19.39 -10.87 -9.06
N ILE A 476 -19.79 -12.12 -8.86
CA ILE A 476 -18.95 -13.30 -9.11
C ILE A 476 -18.81 -13.62 -10.61
N GLU A 477 -19.85 -13.37 -11.41
CA GLU A 477 -19.83 -13.58 -12.86
C GLU A 477 -18.83 -12.65 -13.53
N SER A 478 -18.81 -11.37 -13.15
CA SER A 478 -17.82 -10.40 -13.62
C SER A 478 -16.39 -10.79 -13.22
N LEU A 479 -16.18 -11.39 -12.04
CA LEU A 479 -14.86 -11.92 -11.67
C LEU A 479 -14.45 -13.08 -12.57
N TYR A 480 -15.35 -14.02 -12.85
CA TYR A 480 -15.05 -15.15 -13.72
C TYR A 480 -14.78 -14.71 -15.15
N GLN A 481 -15.61 -13.81 -15.68
CA GLN A 481 -15.41 -13.25 -17.01
C GLN A 481 -14.07 -12.52 -17.11
N MET A 482 -13.67 -11.75 -16.09
CA MET A 482 -12.35 -11.11 -16.05
C MET A 482 -11.20 -12.15 -16.08
N LEU A 483 -11.34 -13.29 -15.38
CA LEU A 483 -10.33 -14.37 -15.42
C LEU A 483 -10.24 -15.02 -16.82
N GLU A 484 -11.38 -15.17 -17.50
CA GLU A 484 -11.47 -15.74 -18.84
C GLU A 484 -10.90 -14.79 -19.90
N ASN A 485 -11.27 -13.51 -19.85
CA ASN A 485 -10.80 -12.47 -20.77
C ASN A 485 -9.27 -12.35 -20.77
N TYR A 486 -8.64 -12.43 -19.60
CA TYR A 486 -7.18 -12.40 -19.50
C TYR A 486 -6.53 -13.60 -20.20
N THR A 487 -7.16 -14.77 -20.15
CA THR A 487 -6.65 -16.00 -20.79
C THR A 487 -6.65 -15.87 -22.31
N ASN A 488 -7.71 -15.25 -22.86
CA ASN A 488 -7.93 -15.14 -24.30
C ASN A 488 -7.15 -13.98 -24.96
N ASN A 489 -6.96 -12.86 -24.27
CA ASN A 489 -6.42 -11.63 -24.88
C ASN A 489 -4.91 -11.43 -24.67
N SER A 490 -4.23 -12.29 -23.92
CA SER A 490 -2.80 -12.13 -23.64
C SER A 490 -1.94 -12.99 -24.55
N ALA A 491 -1.48 -12.40 -25.66
CA ALA A 491 -0.44 -12.99 -26.50
C ALA A 491 0.72 -13.44 -25.62
N SER A 492 1.02 -14.74 -25.65
CA SER A 492 1.98 -15.36 -24.74
C SER A 492 3.40 -15.06 -25.17
N TYR A 493 4.23 -14.76 -24.17
CA TYR A 493 5.67 -14.82 -24.28
C TYR A 493 6.13 -16.26 -24.56
N ASP A 494 6.87 -16.45 -25.65
CA ASP A 494 7.74 -17.61 -25.82
C ASP A 494 9.06 -17.32 -25.08
N ALA A 495 9.44 -18.21 -24.17
CA ALA A 495 10.67 -18.11 -23.39
C ALA A 495 11.94 -18.03 -24.26
N SER A 496 11.87 -18.48 -25.52
CA SER A 496 12.94 -18.35 -26.50
C SER A 496 13.19 -16.89 -26.95
N VAL A 497 12.22 -15.99 -26.77
CA VAL A 497 12.23 -14.62 -27.35
C VAL A 497 12.80 -13.55 -26.41
N GLY A 498 12.73 -13.70 -25.08
CA GLY A 498 13.09 -12.60 -24.15
C GLY A 498 14.56 -12.54 -23.76
N CYS A 499 15.43 -13.12 -24.58
CA CYS A 499 16.86 -12.86 -24.58
C CYS A 499 17.37 -12.41 -25.94
N ASP A 500 16.49 -12.11 -26.91
CA ASP A 500 16.90 -11.47 -28.17
C ASP A 500 16.71 -9.95 -28.08
N PHE A 501 17.83 -9.27 -27.83
CA PHE A 501 17.98 -7.83 -27.85
C PHE A 501 18.44 -7.32 -29.22
N THR A 502 18.65 -8.16 -30.23
CA THR A 502 19.27 -7.76 -31.51
C THR A 502 18.52 -6.60 -32.16
N GLY A 503 17.20 -6.69 -32.26
CA GLY A 503 16.35 -5.63 -32.82
C GLY A 503 16.41 -4.34 -31.99
N LEU A 504 16.34 -4.47 -30.66
CA LEU A 504 16.39 -3.35 -29.71
C LEU A 504 17.74 -2.64 -29.76
N VAL A 505 18.84 -3.39 -29.69
CA VAL A 505 20.22 -2.91 -29.77
C VAL A 505 20.45 -2.18 -31.08
N LYS A 506 19.99 -2.74 -32.20
CA LYS A 506 20.10 -2.10 -33.51
C LYS A 506 19.35 -0.76 -33.54
N ALA A 507 18.15 -0.71 -32.98
CA ALA A 507 17.39 0.53 -32.84
C ALA A 507 18.09 1.55 -31.94
N LEU A 508 18.62 1.10 -30.79
CA LEU A 508 19.34 1.95 -29.83
C LEU A 508 20.59 2.56 -30.46
N LYS A 509 21.43 1.77 -31.14
CA LYS A 509 22.61 2.28 -31.86
C LYS A 509 22.25 3.24 -33.00
N LYS A 510 21.08 3.07 -33.62
CA LYS A 510 20.61 3.97 -34.69
C LYS A 510 20.18 5.31 -34.11
N GLN A 511 19.41 5.30 -33.02
CA GLN A 511 18.75 6.49 -32.46
C GLN A 511 19.60 7.24 -31.42
N ASN A 512 20.36 6.52 -30.58
CA ASN A 512 21.21 7.10 -29.55
C ASN A 512 22.49 6.25 -29.36
N ILE A 513 23.44 6.43 -30.26
CA ILE A 513 24.69 5.65 -30.28
C ILE A 513 25.59 5.93 -29.07
N LEU A 514 25.54 7.15 -28.51
CA LEU A 514 26.33 7.52 -27.33
C LEU A 514 25.82 6.80 -26.07
N LEU A 515 24.50 6.71 -25.89
CA LEU A 515 23.90 5.91 -24.82
C LEU A 515 24.26 4.42 -24.99
N ALA A 516 24.14 3.90 -26.22
CA ALA A 516 24.55 2.52 -26.52
C ALA A 516 26.02 2.26 -26.12
N LYS A 517 26.92 3.20 -26.46
CA LYS A 517 28.36 3.07 -26.15
C LYS A 517 28.62 3.10 -24.65
N ARG A 518 27.97 4.00 -23.90
CA ARG A 518 28.09 4.08 -22.43
C ARG A 518 27.64 2.79 -21.75
N ILE A 519 26.49 2.25 -22.15
CA ILE A 519 26.00 0.96 -21.63
C ILE A 519 26.99 -0.15 -21.97
N TYR A 520 27.50 -0.20 -23.20
CA TYR A 520 28.47 -1.21 -23.63
C TYR A 520 29.77 -1.16 -22.81
N CYS A 521 30.36 0.03 -22.62
CA CYS A 521 31.57 0.18 -21.80
C CYS A 521 31.34 -0.29 -20.36
N GLN A 522 30.26 0.16 -19.72
CA GLN A 522 29.94 -0.26 -18.34
C GLN A 522 29.67 -1.77 -18.23
N ALA A 523 29.09 -2.39 -19.27
CA ALA A 523 28.92 -3.84 -19.33
C ALA A 523 30.26 -4.59 -19.44
N GLN A 524 31.21 -4.07 -20.24
CA GLN A 524 32.55 -4.67 -20.39
C GLN A 524 33.38 -4.59 -19.10
N ASP A 525 33.17 -3.56 -18.29
CA ASP A 525 33.80 -3.42 -16.98
C ASP A 525 33.23 -4.42 -15.95
N ASN A 526 32.06 -5.01 -16.23
CA ASN A 526 31.33 -5.94 -15.36
C ASN A 526 31.09 -7.31 -16.03
N LYS A 527 32.07 -7.79 -16.82
CA LYS A 527 31.97 -9.01 -17.67
C LYS A 527 31.43 -10.26 -16.96
N GLU A 528 31.69 -10.45 -15.67
CA GLU A 528 31.23 -11.61 -14.90
C GLU A 528 29.69 -11.65 -14.73
N SER A 529 29.00 -10.53 -14.93
CA SER A 529 27.55 -10.40 -14.76
C SER A 529 26.74 -10.55 -16.06
N MET A 530 27.42 -10.79 -17.19
CA MET A 530 26.81 -10.73 -18.52
C MET A 530 26.31 -12.11 -19.00
N PRO A 531 25.02 -12.26 -19.36
CA PRO A 531 24.53 -13.46 -20.04
C PRO A 531 25.25 -13.62 -21.39
N SER A 532 25.81 -14.80 -21.68
CA SER A 532 26.61 -15.06 -22.89
C SER A 532 25.87 -14.72 -24.20
N SER A 533 24.53 -14.87 -24.22
CA SER A 533 23.69 -14.51 -25.37
C SER A 533 23.56 -13.00 -25.56
N ALA A 534 23.42 -12.22 -24.48
CA ALA A 534 23.34 -10.76 -24.53
C ALA A 534 24.69 -10.14 -24.96
N ALA A 535 25.79 -10.72 -24.48
CA ALA A 535 27.15 -10.35 -24.87
C ALA A 535 27.40 -10.41 -26.38
N GLN A 536 26.91 -11.49 -27.00
CA GLN A 536 27.07 -11.74 -28.43
C GLN A 536 26.22 -10.78 -29.27
N GLN A 537 25.05 -10.39 -28.77
CA GLN A 537 24.13 -9.49 -29.48
C GLN A 537 24.52 -8.02 -29.33
N PHE A 538 25.28 -7.65 -28.30
CA PHE A 538 25.67 -6.27 -28.00
C PHE A 538 27.17 -6.03 -28.21
N THR A 539 27.62 -6.06 -29.47
CA THR A 539 29.00 -5.76 -29.89
C THR A 539 29.08 -4.39 -30.58
N PHE A 540 30.27 -3.78 -30.71
CA PHE A 540 30.47 -2.55 -31.50
C PHE A 540 31.32 -2.84 -32.72
N SER A 541 30.84 -2.48 -33.91
CA SER A 541 31.64 -2.55 -35.14
C SER A 541 32.56 -1.34 -35.29
N THR A 542 33.58 -1.42 -36.14
CA THR A 542 34.44 -0.27 -36.47
C THR A 542 33.63 0.94 -36.96
N GLY A 543 32.55 0.71 -37.71
CA GLY A 543 31.64 1.77 -38.16
C GLY A 543 30.84 2.40 -37.01
N ASP A 544 30.45 1.61 -35.99
CA ASP A 544 29.81 2.15 -34.80
C ASP A 544 30.76 3.05 -34.00
N GLU A 545 32.04 2.67 -33.87
CA GLU A 545 33.06 3.49 -33.20
C GLU A 545 33.29 4.84 -33.88
N MET A 546 33.34 4.85 -35.22
CA MET A 546 33.43 6.09 -35.99
C MET A 546 32.20 6.99 -35.77
N ARG A 547 30.99 6.41 -35.81
CA ARG A 547 29.73 7.14 -35.54
C ARG A 547 29.69 7.74 -34.14
N CYS A 548 30.16 7.00 -33.12
CA CYS A 548 30.30 7.51 -31.75
C CYS A 548 31.23 8.73 -31.70
N THR A 549 32.37 8.65 -32.37
CA THR A 549 33.36 9.73 -32.42
C THR A 549 32.75 10.99 -33.03
N VAL A 550 32.13 10.87 -34.20
CA VAL A 550 31.46 11.99 -34.89
C VAL A 550 30.36 12.61 -34.03
N GLN A 551 29.48 11.79 -33.44
CA GLN A 551 28.39 12.29 -32.61
C GLN A 551 28.91 13.02 -31.35
N SER A 552 29.99 12.53 -30.74
CA SER A 552 30.64 13.18 -29.59
C SER A 552 31.17 14.57 -29.95
N TYR A 553 31.79 14.73 -31.12
CA TYR A 553 32.21 16.05 -31.62
C TYR A 553 31.04 17.00 -31.83
N ILE A 554 29.94 16.52 -32.43
CA ILE A 554 28.73 17.34 -32.64
C ILE A 554 28.15 17.82 -31.30
N CYS A 555 28.02 16.94 -30.31
CA CYS A 555 27.51 17.32 -28.99
C CYS A 555 28.40 18.36 -28.29
N LYS A 556 29.73 18.22 -28.38
CA LYS A 556 30.69 19.21 -27.85
C LYS A 556 30.53 20.57 -28.52
N LEU A 557 30.41 20.58 -29.85
CA LEU A 557 30.20 21.80 -30.63
C LEU A 557 28.87 22.48 -30.26
N GLN A 558 27.78 21.73 -30.16
CA GLN A 558 26.47 22.26 -29.74
C GLN A 558 26.50 22.85 -28.33
N TYR A 559 27.22 22.22 -27.40
CA TYR A 559 27.41 22.74 -26.05
C TYR A 559 28.21 24.05 -26.05
N GLN A 560 29.30 24.12 -26.81
CA GLN A 560 30.10 25.34 -26.97
C GLN A 560 29.28 26.47 -27.59
N ILE A 561 28.49 26.18 -28.64
CA ILE A 561 27.58 27.15 -29.26
C ILE A 561 26.55 27.64 -28.23
N LYS A 562 25.87 26.74 -27.50
CA LYS A 562 24.90 27.15 -26.46
C LYS A 562 25.53 28.06 -25.42
N ARG A 563 26.77 27.79 -25.01
CA ARG A 563 27.52 28.61 -24.05
C ARG A 563 27.94 29.97 -24.61
N LEU A 564 28.09 30.12 -25.93
CA LEU A 564 28.37 31.40 -26.58
C LEU A 564 27.12 32.28 -26.71
N PHE A 565 25.92 31.67 -26.69
CA PHE A 565 24.63 32.34 -26.81
C PHE A 565 23.84 32.44 -25.50
N SER A 566 24.41 31.97 -24.38
CA SER A 566 23.91 32.13 -23.00
C SER A 566 24.82 33.06 -22.23
#